data_AF-A0A355G2X6-F1
#
_entry.id   AF-A0A355G2X6-F1
#
_cell.length_a   1.000
_cell.length_b   1.000
_cell.length_c   1.000
_cell.angle_alpha   90.00
_cell.angle_beta   90.00
_cell.angle_gamma   90.00
#
_symmetry.space_group_name_H-M   'P 1'
#
loop_
_entity.id
_entity.type
_entity.pdbx_description
1 polymer ?
#
loop_
_entity_poly.entity_id
_entity_poly.type
_entity_poly.pdbx_seq_one_letter_code
_entity_poly.pdbx_strand_id
1 'polypeptide(L)'
;MKKVLSVALLLAVLLSVFTGCSSTPRKKTALTIGKAEVDNEVFSYYLDAAYSEAEKSGADLNDTNALMERAVDLCCRYVGTTTMFEQISLKLDAESRKAISDDSEECWRLYGGHYTKAGVSKSTIGKIETVEQYRTALLLYYFGEGSEYEVSEEEIEYYFDQNYVEFQAIVGYLTTQDENGKTVELPWRELADLRTEFYTKRNRMNEGASLAEVNGDIEVSPIFVSVNSSA
;
A
#
# COMPACT_ATOMS: atom_id res chain seq x y z
N MET A 1 -7.60 12.03 38.40
CA MET A 1 -8.38 12.83 37.43
C MET A 1 -7.54 12.96 36.16
N LYS A 2 -7.76 12.09 35.18
CA LYS A 2 -7.20 12.20 33.83
C LYS A 2 -8.40 12.17 32.90
N LYS A 3 -8.64 13.29 32.22
CA LYS A 3 -9.81 13.50 31.36
C LYS A 3 -9.58 12.70 30.07
N VAL A 4 -10.24 11.56 29.96
CA VAL A 4 -10.35 10.83 28.70
C VAL A 4 -11.47 11.52 27.93
N LEU A 5 -11.13 12.39 26.98
CA LEU A 5 -12.11 12.90 26.01
C LEU A 5 -12.42 11.76 25.04
N SER A 6 -13.42 10.95 25.37
CA SER A 6 -14.11 10.09 24.41
C SER A 6 -14.88 10.99 23.44
N VAL A 7 -14.36 11.17 22.22
CA VAL A 7 -15.15 11.68 21.11
C VAL A 7 -15.96 10.51 20.57
N ALA A 8 -17.26 10.48 20.94
CA ALA A 8 -18.21 9.51 20.44
C ALA A 8 -18.47 9.77 18.94
N LEU A 9 -17.91 8.92 18.08
CA LEU A 9 -18.27 8.88 16.66
C LEU A 9 -19.62 8.15 16.55
N LEU A 10 -20.71 8.90 16.34
CA LEU A 10 -22.04 8.35 16.09
C LEU A 10 -22.07 7.66 14.72
N LEU A 11 -21.82 6.35 14.69
CA LEU A 11 -22.10 5.47 13.55
C LEU A 11 -23.62 5.33 13.38
N ALA A 12 -24.21 6.15 12.51
CA ALA A 12 -25.53 5.89 11.95
C ALA A 12 -25.36 5.13 10.62
N VAL A 13 -25.17 3.81 10.69
CA VAL A 13 -25.22 2.92 9.52
C VAL A 13 -26.68 2.80 9.09
N LEU A 14 -27.08 3.59 8.09
CA LEU A 14 -28.39 3.41 7.43
C LEU A 14 -28.26 2.41 6.29
N LEU A 15 -28.63 1.17 6.60
CA LEU A 15 -29.00 0.14 5.63
C LEU A 15 -30.20 0.61 4.81
N SER A 16 -29.96 1.10 3.61
CA SER A 16 -31.01 1.22 2.59
C SER A 16 -30.45 0.97 1.19
N VAL A 17 -30.00 -0.26 0.97
CA VAL A 17 -29.89 -0.81 -0.39
C VAL A 17 -31.23 -1.47 -0.68
N PHE A 18 -32.12 -0.80 -1.42
CA PHE A 18 -32.98 -1.34 -2.48
C PHE A 18 -34.06 -0.33 -2.87
N THR A 19 -34.22 -0.17 -4.19
CA THR A 19 -35.26 0.55 -4.95
C THR A 19 -35.12 2.07 -5.16
N GLY A 20 -35.30 2.47 -6.43
CA GLY A 20 -35.46 3.86 -6.85
C GLY A 20 -34.67 4.20 -8.12
N CYS A 21 -35.18 3.81 -9.30
CA CYS A 21 -34.78 4.40 -10.57
C CYS A 21 -35.06 5.90 -10.54
N SER A 22 -34.03 6.73 -10.55
CA SER A 22 -34.13 8.11 -11.02
C SER A 22 -32.91 8.41 -11.90
N SER A 23 -33.22 8.88 -13.09
CA SER A 23 -32.32 9.20 -14.19
C SER A 23 -31.52 10.46 -13.88
N THR A 24 -30.44 10.31 -13.11
CA THR A 24 -29.23 11.15 -13.09
C THR A 24 -28.22 10.44 -12.19
N PRO A 25 -27.04 10.03 -12.65
CA PRO A 25 -26.09 9.30 -11.81
C PRO A 25 -25.38 10.29 -10.89
N ARG A 26 -26.09 10.80 -9.87
CA ARG A 26 -25.44 11.36 -8.70
C ARG A 26 -24.78 10.16 -8.03
N LYS A 27 -23.44 10.08 -8.04
CA LYS A 27 -22.71 9.05 -7.28
C LYS A 27 -23.27 9.12 -5.86
N LYS A 28 -24.01 8.08 -5.45
CA LYS A 28 -24.69 8.10 -4.14
C LYS A 28 -23.61 8.16 -3.07
N THR A 29 -23.82 9.02 -2.09
CA THR A 29 -22.96 9.17 -0.92
C THR A 29 -23.04 7.89 -0.09
N ALA A 30 -21.91 7.22 0.11
CA ALA A 30 -21.80 6.00 0.92
C ALA A 30 -21.69 6.35 2.41
N LEU A 31 -20.92 7.39 2.74
CA LEU A 31 -20.59 7.77 4.10
C LEU A 31 -20.45 9.30 4.19
N THR A 32 -20.80 9.86 5.34
CA THR A 32 -20.54 11.27 5.66
C THR A 32 -19.60 11.34 6.85
N ILE A 33 -18.49 12.05 6.69
CA ILE A 33 -17.45 12.22 7.73
C ILE A 33 -17.34 13.71 8.02
N GLY A 34 -17.91 14.15 9.14
CA GLY A 34 -18.05 15.57 9.45
C GLY A 34 -18.93 16.27 8.41
N LYS A 35 -18.34 17.14 7.59
CA LYS A 35 -19.02 17.83 6.48
C LYS A 35 -18.68 17.26 5.10
N ALA A 36 -17.73 16.32 5.02
CA ALA A 36 -17.31 15.73 3.76
C ALA A 36 -18.16 14.52 3.42
N GLU A 37 -18.51 14.40 2.14
CA GLU A 37 -19.22 13.25 1.59
C GLU A 37 -18.24 12.31 0.90
N VAL A 38 -18.29 11.03 1.24
CA VAL A 38 -17.53 9.96 0.58
C VAL A 38 -18.48 9.25 -0.38
N ASP A 39 -18.12 9.22 -1.67
CA ASP A 39 -18.91 8.56 -2.70
C ASP A 39 -18.75 7.03 -2.64
N ASN A 40 -19.73 6.31 -3.20
CA ASN A 40 -19.73 4.84 -3.21
C ASN A 40 -18.47 4.21 -3.82
N GLU A 41 -17.84 4.83 -4.83
CA GLU A 41 -16.66 4.21 -5.45
C GLU A 41 -15.44 4.31 -4.53
N VAL A 42 -15.27 5.44 -3.85
CA VAL A 42 -14.21 5.61 -2.85
C VAL A 42 -14.43 4.63 -1.69
N PHE A 43 -15.68 4.47 -1.24
CA PHE A 43 -15.99 3.48 -0.20
C PHE A 43 -15.71 2.04 -0.67
N SER A 44 -16.14 1.66 -1.87
CA SER A 44 -15.85 0.34 -2.44
C SER A 44 -14.35 0.07 -2.57
N TYR A 45 -13.57 1.07 -2.97
CA TYR A 45 -12.11 0.96 -3.03
C TYR A 45 -11.52 0.63 -1.66
N TYR A 46 -11.90 1.36 -0.61
CA TYR A 46 -11.37 1.11 0.73
C TYR A 46 -11.92 -0.15 1.40
N LEU A 47 -13.11 -0.60 1.02
CA LEU A 47 -13.61 -1.91 1.43
C LEU A 47 -12.78 -3.03 0.81
N ASP A 48 -12.48 -2.96 -0.49
CA ASP A 48 -11.59 -3.91 -1.18
C ASP A 48 -10.17 -3.91 -0.57
N ALA A 49 -9.65 -2.74 -0.21
CA ALA A 49 -8.39 -2.62 0.52
C ALA A 49 -8.44 -3.30 1.90
N ALA A 50 -9.53 -3.13 2.65
CA ALA A 50 -9.73 -3.79 3.95
C ALA A 50 -9.76 -5.33 3.82
N TYR A 51 -10.44 -5.85 2.78
CA TYR A 51 -10.41 -7.27 2.46
C TYR A 51 -8.98 -7.76 2.16
N SER A 52 -8.25 -7.02 1.34
CA SER A 52 -6.88 -7.35 0.97
C SER A 52 -5.91 -7.34 2.16
N GLU A 53 -6.07 -6.41 3.10
CA GLU A 53 -5.30 -6.35 4.35
C GLU A 53 -5.64 -7.52 5.28
N ALA A 54 -6.91 -7.85 5.42
CA ALA A 54 -7.37 -8.98 6.21
C ALA A 54 -6.85 -10.32 5.66
N GLU A 55 -6.87 -10.50 4.34
CA GLU A 55 -6.34 -11.69 3.67
C GLU A 55 -4.83 -11.85 3.93
N LYS A 56 -4.05 -10.76 3.78
CA LYS A 56 -2.60 -10.76 4.00
C LYS A 56 -2.21 -11.04 5.46
N SER A 57 -3.02 -10.57 6.41
CA SER A 57 -2.78 -10.77 7.84
C SER A 57 -3.35 -12.09 8.39
N GLY A 58 -4.13 -12.83 7.58
CA GLY A 58 -4.80 -14.06 8.00
C GLY A 58 -6.00 -13.81 8.92
N ALA A 59 -6.57 -12.60 8.92
CA ALA A 59 -7.77 -12.27 9.67
C ALA A 59 -9.03 -12.93 9.07
N ASP A 60 -10.09 -13.05 9.88
CA ASP A 60 -11.35 -13.66 9.43
C ASP A 60 -12.08 -12.76 8.42
N LEU A 61 -12.10 -13.19 7.16
CA LEU A 61 -12.78 -12.50 6.06
C LEU A 61 -14.31 -12.51 6.19
N ASN A 62 -14.87 -13.32 7.09
CA ASN A 62 -16.31 -13.35 7.38
C ASN A 62 -16.71 -12.37 8.47
N ASP A 63 -15.76 -11.77 9.20
CA ASP A 63 -16.03 -10.69 10.13
C ASP A 63 -16.31 -9.39 9.38
N THR A 64 -17.52 -9.31 8.84
CA THR A 64 -17.98 -8.17 8.05
C THR A 64 -17.98 -6.86 8.84
N ASN A 65 -18.11 -6.91 10.17
CA ASN A 65 -18.04 -5.71 11.01
C ASN A 65 -16.61 -5.17 11.06
N ALA A 66 -15.62 -6.02 11.31
CA ALA A 66 -14.22 -5.62 11.32
C ALA A 66 -13.77 -5.04 9.98
N LEU A 67 -14.19 -5.65 8.87
CA LEU A 67 -13.91 -5.17 7.52
C LEU A 67 -14.54 -3.81 7.24
N MET A 68 -15.79 -3.61 7.66
CA MET A 68 -16.48 -2.33 7.51
C MET A 68 -15.87 -1.23 8.39
N GLU A 69 -15.52 -1.54 9.64
CA GLU A 69 -14.82 -0.60 10.53
C GLU A 69 -13.49 -0.16 9.92
N ARG A 70 -12.73 -1.11 9.35
CA ARG A 70 -11.47 -0.79 8.67
C ARG A 70 -11.67 0.05 7.41
N ALA A 71 -12.68 -0.25 6.60
CA ALA A 71 -13.03 0.57 5.43
C ALA A 71 -13.42 2.01 5.84
N VAL A 72 -14.16 2.17 6.93
CA VAL A 72 -14.53 3.48 7.49
C VAL A 72 -13.30 4.23 8.00
N ASP A 73 -12.38 3.57 8.69
CA ASP A 73 -11.10 4.17 9.12
C ASP A 73 -10.29 4.69 7.92
N LEU A 74 -10.17 3.89 6.87
CA LEU A 74 -9.50 4.31 5.63
C LEU A 74 -10.20 5.50 4.97
N CYS A 75 -11.54 5.53 4.95
CA CYS A 75 -12.31 6.69 4.48
C CYS A 75 -12.08 7.94 5.35
N CYS A 76 -11.97 7.78 6.67
CA CYS A 76 -11.64 8.87 7.60
C CYS A 76 -10.27 9.45 7.27
N ARG A 77 -9.26 8.60 7.00
CA ARG A 77 -7.91 9.04 6.60
C ARG A 77 -7.96 9.78 5.26
N TYR A 78 -8.70 9.28 4.28
CA TYR A 78 -8.90 9.95 2.99
C TYR A 78 -9.47 11.37 3.13
N VAL A 79 -10.55 11.51 3.91
CA VAL A 79 -11.17 12.81 4.17
C VAL A 79 -10.24 13.72 4.98
N GLY A 80 -9.57 13.18 6.00
CA GLY A 80 -8.65 13.92 6.85
C GLY A 80 -7.48 14.51 6.07
N THR A 81 -6.83 13.71 5.23
CA THR A 81 -5.72 14.15 4.38
C THR A 81 -6.16 15.24 3.40
N THR A 82 -7.28 15.03 2.70
CA THR A 82 -7.81 16.01 1.75
C THR A 82 -8.14 17.34 2.45
N THR A 83 -8.85 17.25 3.58
CA THR A 83 -9.25 18.42 4.37
C THR A 83 -8.04 19.18 4.89
N MET A 84 -7.04 18.48 5.44
CA MET A 84 -5.83 19.12 5.97
C MET A 84 -5.06 19.82 4.86
N PHE A 85 -4.83 19.14 3.72
CA PHE A 85 -4.12 19.69 2.58
C PHE A 85 -4.76 21.00 2.08
N GLU A 86 -6.09 21.04 1.98
CA GLU A 86 -6.86 22.24 1.64
C GLU A 86 -6.75 23.34 2.71
N GLN A 87 -6.89 22.99 3.99
CA GLN A 87 -6.86 23.95 5.11
C GLN A 87 -5.55 24.73 5.20
N ILE A 88 -4.41 24.05 5.00
CA ILE A 88 -3.10 24.70 5.00
C ILE A 88 -2.69 25.26 3.63
N SER A 89 -3.60 25.18 2.64
CA SER A 89 -3.43 25.76 1.30
C SER A 89 -2.17 25.28 0.56
N LEU A 90 -1.78 24.02 0.79
CA LEU A 90 -0.69 23.41 0.04
C LEU A 90 -1.06 23.23 -1.44
N LYS A 91 -0.03 23.13 -2.27
CA LYS A 91 -0.17 22.85 -3.69
C LYS A 91 0.82 21.77 -4.06
N LEU A 92 0.35 20.82 -4.86
CA LEU A 92 1.23 19.86 -5.49
C LEU A 92 2.14 20.59 -6.48
N ASP A 93 3.38 20.14 -6.59
CA ASP A 93 4.29 20.60 -7.63
C ASP A 93 4.01 19.87 -8.97
N ALA A 94 4.86 20.10 -9.97
CA ALA A 94 4.70 19.47 -11.28
C ALA A 94 5.04 17.97 -11.27
N GLU A 95 5.96 17.55 -10.39
CA GLU A 95 6.41 16.18 -10.28
C GLU A 95 5.32 15.32 -9.62
N SER A 96 4.76 15.75 -8.49
CA SER A 96 3.65 15.05 -7.85
C SER A 96 2.42 14.94 -8.76
N ARG A 97 2.14 15.99 -9.57
CA ARG A 97 1.04 15.92 -10.56
C ARG A 97 1.32 14.90 -11.66
N LYS A 98 2.57 14.78 -12.09
CA LYS A 98 2.99 13.77 -13.07
C LYS A 98 2.89 12.37 -12.47
N ALA A 99 3.35 12.18 -11.23
CA ALA A 99 3.23 10.91 -10.51
C ALA A 99 1.78 10.43 -10.42
N ILE A 100 0.82 11.31 -10.07
CA ILE A 100 -0.62 10.94 -10.08
C ILE A 100 -1.06 10.34 -11.42
N SER A 101 -0.64 10.95 -12.53
CA SER A 101 -1.00 10.45 -13.87
C SER A 101 -0.36 9.10 -14.13
N ASP A 102 0.95 8.99 -13.91
CA ASP A 102 1.72 7.78 -14.21
C ASP A 102 1.26 6.60 -13.31
N ASP A 103 1.12 6.83 -12.00
CA ASP A 103 0.69 5.83 -11.01
C ASP A 103 -0.75 5.37 -11.26
N SER A 104 -1.66 6.30 -11.55
CA SER A 104 -3.06 5.94 -11.85
C SER A 104 -3.21 5.17 -13.16
N GLU A 105 -2.35 5.45 -14.16
CA GLU A 105 -2.30 4.70 -15.42
C GLU A 105 -1.77 3.29 -15.22
N GLU A 106 -0.67 3.15 -14.47
CA GLU A 106 -0.09 1.87 -14.16
C GLU A 106 -1.03 1.00 -13.32
N CYS A 107 -1.58 1.56 -12.24
CA CYS A 107 -2.55 0.88 -11.38
C CYS A 107 -3.77 0.41 -12.19
N TRP A 108 -4.30 1.26 -13.08
CA TRP A 108 -5.41 0.87 -13.94
C TRP A 108 -5.03 -0.19 -14.97
N ARG A 109 -3.83 -0.12 -15.56
CA ARG A 109 -3.34 -1.12 -16.52
C ARG A 109 -3.25 -2.50 -15.87
N LEU A 110 -2.76 -2.58 -14.64
CA LEU A 110 -2.54 -3.84 -13.92
C LEU A 110 -3.83 -4.38 -13.28
N TYR A 111 -4.64 -3.50 -12.69
CA TYR A 111 -5.76 -3.89 -11.80
C TYR A 111 -7.13 -3.35 -12.23
N GLY A 112 -7.23 -2.63 -13.35
CA GLY A 112 -8.49 -2.00 -13.78
C GLY A 112 -9.65 -2.99 -13.96
N GLY A 113 -9.36 -4.21 -14.40
CA GLY A 113 -10.37 -5.28 -14.49
C GLY A 113 -10.90 -5.75 -13.13
N HIS A 114 -10.05 -5.76 -12.09
CA HIS A 114 -10.45 -6.04 -10.71
C HIS A 114 -11.30 -4.90 -10.16
N TYR A 115 -10.81 -3.66 -10.25
CA TYR A 115 -11.52 -2.48 -9.75
C TYR A 115 -12.86 -2.25 -10.44
N THR A 116 -12.96 -2.55 -11.74
CA THR A 116 -14.25 -2.48 -12.45
C THR A 116 -15.28 -3.45 -11.84
N LYS A 117 -14.87 -4.66 -11.44
CA LYS A 117 -15.75 -5.63 -10.76
C LYS A 117 -16.15 -5.15 -9.36
N ALA A 118 -15.25 -4.47 -8.66
CA ALA A 118 -15.53 -3.82 -7.39
C ALA A 118 -16.37 -2.52 -7.51
N GLY A 119 -16.72 -2.11 -8.74
CA GLY A 119 -17.51 -0.89 -8.99
C GLY A 119 -16.70 0.40 -8.92
N VAL A 120 -15.38 0.32 -9.03
CA VAL A 120 -14.44 1.46 -8.95
C VAL A 120 -13.96 1.85 -10.34
N SER A 121 -14.07 3.14 -10.68
CA SER A 121 -13.60 3.67 -11.97
C SER A 121 -12.14 4.14 -11.94
N LYS A 122 -11.51 4.25 -13.12
CA LYS A 122 -10.17 4.86 -13.28
C LYS A 122 -10.10 6.27 -12.68
N SER A 123 -11.18 7.04 -12.82
CA SER A 123 -11.25 8.39 -12.24
C SER A 123 -11.15 8.36 -10.71
N THR A 124 -11.74 7.35 -10.07
CA THR A 124 -11.64 7.18 -8.61
C THR A 124 -10.23 6.78 -8.22
N ILE A 125 -9.54 5.91 -8.98
CA ILE A 125 -8.11 5.63 -8.77
C ILE A 125 -7.29 6.92 -8.80
N GLY A 126 -7.50 7.79 -9.79
CA GLY A 126 -6.83 9.10 -9.82
C GLY A 126 -7.09 9.97 -8.58
N LYS A 127 -8.28 9.91 -7.98
CA LYS A 127 -8.56 10.59 -6.70
C LYS A 127 -7.77 9.99 -5.54
N ILE A 128 -7.63 8.66 -5.50
CA ILE A 128 -6.85 7.97 -4.46
C ILE A 128 -5.37 8.34 -4.58
N GLU A 129 -4.80 8.26 -5.78
CA GLU A 129 -3.40 8.64 -6.03
C GLU A 129 -3.15 10.13 -5.69
N THR A 130 -4.14 10.99 -5.97
CA THR A 130 -4.05 12.41 -5.54
C THR A 130 -3.93 12.55 -4.02
N VAL A 131 -4.69 11.77 -3.26
CA VAL A 131 -4.63 11.81 -1.80
C VAL A 131 -3.34 11.20 -1.25
N GLU A 132 -2.77 10.19 -1.91
CA GLU A 132 -1.44 9.71 -1.55
C GLU A 132 -0.36 10.79 -1.76
N GLN A 133 -0.42 11.55 -2.86
CA GLN A 133 0.48 12.69 -3.03
C GLN A 133 0.23 13.82 -2.02
N TYR A 134 -1.03 14.06 -1.62
CA TYR A 134 -1.32 14.99 -0.52
C TYR A 134 -0.69 14.52 0.79
N ARG A 135 -0.72 13.22 1.07
CA ARG A 135 -0.10 12.64 2.27
C ARG A 135 1.40 12.85 2.27
N THR A 136 2.09 12.61 1.15
CA THR A 136 3.52 12.87 1.01
C THR A 136 3.85 14.36 1.19
N ALA A 137 3.10 15.24 0.54
CA ALA A 137 3.31 16.69 0.69
C ALA A 137 3.07 17.18 2.13
N LEU A 138 2.06 16.65 2.82
CA LEU A 138 1.80 16.95 4.24
C LEU A 138 2.93 16.44 5.14
N LEU A 139 3.45 15.23 4.88
CA LEU A 139 4.58 14.69 5.64
C LEU A 139 5.80 15.62 5.52
N LEU A 140 6.15 16.01 4.31
CA LEU A 140 7.29 16.91 4.06
C LEU A 140 7.07 18.32 4.63
N TYR A 141 5.84 18.81 4.60
CA TYR A 141 5.50 20.12 5.19
C TYR A 141 5.76 20.15 6.70
N TYR A 142 5.44 19.07 7.42
CA TYR A 142 5.59 19.02 8.88
C TYR A 142 6.95 18.53 9.35
N PHE A 143 7.59 17.61 8.62
CA PHE A 143 8.78 16.87 9.07
C PHE A 143 9.97 16.93 8.12
N GLY A 144 9.82 17.55 6.94
CA GLY A 144 10.91 17.70 5.99
C GLY A 144 11.95 18.73 6.43
N GLU A 145 13.04 18.83 5.66
CA GLU A 145 14.11 19.81 5.89
C GLU A 145 13.55 21.24 6.01
N GLY A 146 13.94 21.96 7.08
CA GLY A 146 13.52 23.33 7.37
C GLY A 146 12.09 23.48 7.92
N SER A 147 11.40 22.38 8.24
CA SER A 147 10.07 22.41 8.86
C SER A 147 10.12 22.59 10.39
N GLU A 148 8.96 22.86 11.02
CA GLU A 148 8.87 23.04 12.48
C GLU A 148 9.25 21.77 13.26
N TYR A 149 8.95 20.60 12.69
CA TYR A 149 9.23 19.29 13.28
C TYR A 149 10.20 18.50 12.41
N GLU A 150 11.16 19.18 11.78
CA GLU A 150 12.19 18.56 10.96
C GLU A 150 12.77 17.33 11.66
N VAL A 151 12.76 16.21 10.95
CA VAL A 151 13.44 14.98 11.38
C VAL A 151 14.72 14.88 10.57
N SER A 152 15.85 14.91 11.26
CA SER A 152 17.16 14.87 10.60
C SER A 152 17.40 13.52 9.91
N GLU A 153 18.22 13.52 8.85
CA GLU A 153 18.65 12.29 8.18
C GLU A 153 19.29 11.31 9.18
N GLU A 154 20.10 11.82 10.10
CA GLU A 154 20.73 11.06 11.19
C GLU A 154 19.71 10.36 12.10
N GLU A 155 18.59 11.02 12.43
CA GLU A 155 17.51 10.42 13.24
C GLU A 155 16.75 9.34 12.46
N ILE A 156 16.54 9.53 11.16
CA ILE A 156 15.92 8.54 10.28
C ILE A 156 16.82 7.31 10.20
N GLU A 157 18.10 7.48 9.88
CA GLU A 157 19.10 6.41 9.82
C GLU A 157 19.17 5.65 11.14
N TYR A 158 19.27 6.36 12.27
CA TYR A 158 19.30 5.75 13.59
C TYR A 158 18.03 4.92 13.86
N TYR A 159 16.85 5.42 13.49
CA TYR A 159 15.62 4.66 13.65
C TYR A 159 15.62 3.38 12.79
N PHE A 160 16.09 3.46 11.55
CA PHE A 160 16.21 2.30 10.66
C PHE A 160 17.18 1.26 11.24
N ASP A 161 18.37 1.67 11.67
CA ASP A 161 19.38 0.80 12.27
C ASP A 161 18.88 0.06 13.53
N GLN A 162 18.01 0.70 14.32
CA GLN A 162 17.48 0.11 15.55
C GLN A 162 16.27 -0.80 15.32
N ASN A 163 15.49 -0.59 14.25
CA ASN A 163 14.18 -1.22 14.09
C ASN A 163 14.07 -2.14 12.87
N TYR A 164 15.03 -2.07 11.96
CA TYR A 164 15.04 -2.83 10.72
C TYR A 164 16.38 -3.55 10.58
N VAL A 165 16.33 -4.74 9.99
CA VAL A 165 17.54 -5.40 9.47
C VAL A 165 17.50 -5.26 7.96
N GLU A 166 18.58 -4.71 7.42
CA GLU A 166 18.87 -4.85 6.00
C GLU A 166 19.41 -6.25 5.77
N PHE A 167 18.78 -7.00 4.86
CA PHE A 167 19.36 -8.23 4.36
C PHE A 167 19.37 -8.22 2.84
N GLN A 168 20.36 -8.91 2.30
CA GLN A 168 20.50 -9.16 0.89
C GLN A 168 20.32 -10.66 0.65
N ALA A 169 19.64 -11.02 -0.44
CA ALA A 169 19.33 -12.40 -0.76
C ALA A 169 19.72 -12.75 -2.19
N ILE A 170 20.20 -13.98 -2.38
CA ILE A 170 20.31 -14.60 -3.70
C ILE A 170 19.00 -15.34 -3.95
N VAL A 171 18.33 -15.01 -5.05
CA VAL A 171 17.03 -15.59 -5.41
C VAL A 171 17.16 -16.34 -6.73
N GLY A 172 16.47 -17.46 -6.85
CA GLY A 172 16.43 -18.28 -8.06
C GLY A 172 14.99 -18.60 -8.41
N TYR A 173 14.66 -18.57 -9.69
CA TYR A 173 13.32 -18.87 -10.17
C TYR A 173 13.06 -20.38 -10.15
N LEU A 174 11.88 -20.76 -9.66
CA LEU A 174 11.40 -22.15 -9.71
C LEU A 174 10.58 -22.45 -10.96
N THR A 175 10.62 -21.54 -11.94
CA THR A 175 9.89 -21.62 -13.21
C THR A 175 10.82 -21.28 -14.37
N THR A 176 10.49 -21.80 -15.55
CA THR A 176 11.16 -21.54 -16.82
C THR A 176 10.13 -21.29 -17.93
N GLN A 177 10.56 -21.00 -19.15
CA GLN A 177 9.66 -20.92 -20.32
C GLN A 177 9.75 -22.19 -21.16
N ASP A 178 8.61 -22.70 -21.60
CA ASP A 178 8.55 -23.75 -22.62
C ASP A 178 8.82 -23.20 -24.03
N GLU A 179 8.83 -24.08 -25.03
CA GLU A 179 9.05 -23.73 -26.44
C GLU A 179 8.04 -22.71 -27.00
N ASN A 180 6.89 -22.54 -26.34
CA ASN A 180 5.84 -21.60 -26.70
C ASN A 180 5.88 -20.29 -25.88
N GLY A 181 6.92 -20.10 -25.06
CA GLY A 181 7.06 -18.94 -24.18
C GLY A 181 6.13 -18.95 -22.97
N LYS A 182 5.51 -20.09 -22.65
CA LYS A 182 4.64 -20.21 -21.48
C LYS A 182 5.47 -20.52 -20.24
N THR A 183 5.19 -19.83 -19.14
CA THR A 183 5.80 -20.13 -17.84
C THR A 183 5.37 -21.51 -17.34
N VAL A 184 6.35 -22.39 -17.12
CA VAL A 184 6.19 -23.76 -16.61
C VAL A 184 7.12 -23.98 -15.41
N GLU A 185 6.86 -25.01 -14.61
CA GLU A 185 7.74 -25.39 -13.49
C GLU A 185 9.12 -25.81 -13.98
N LEU A 186 10.15 -25.51 -13.18
CA LEU A 186 11.52 -25.90 -13.49
C LEU A 186 11.66 -27.44 -13.45
N PRO A 187 12.21 -28.09 -14.49
CA PRO A 187 12.40 -29.53 -14.49
C PRO A 187 13.25 -30.02 -13.32
N TRP A 188 12.99 -31.23 -12.82
CA TRP A 188 13.65 -31.74 -11.61
C TRP A 188 15.18 -31.76 -11.67
N ARG A 189 15.77 -31.92 -12.86
CA ARG A 189 17.23 -31.87 -13.05
C ARG A 189 17.77 -30.46 -12.84
N GLU A 190 17.18 -29.48 -13.52
CA GLU A 190 17.55 -28.07 -13.37
C GLU A 190 17.31 -27.58 -11.94
N LEU A 191 16.26 -28.07 -11.27
CA LEU A 191 16.02 -27.82 -9.85
C LEU A 191 17.13 -28.39 -8.94
N ALA A 192 17.66 -29.57 -9.28
CA ALA A 192 18.77 -30.19 -8.54
C ALA A 192 20.09 -29.42 -8.74
N ASP A 193 20.33 -28.94 -9.96
CA ASP A 193 21.49 -28.11 -10.29
C ASP A 193 21.41 -26.76 -9.56
N LEU A 194 20.24 -26.10 -9.62
CA LEU A 194 19.97 -24.85 -8.90
C LEU A 194 20.21 -25.01 -7.39
N ARG A 195 19.73 -26.10 -6.79
CA ARG A 195 19.96 -26.41 -5.38
C ARG A 195 21.45 -26.55 -5.05
N THR A 196 22.21 -27.21 -5.93
CA THR A 196 23.65 -27.41 -5.76
C THR A 196 24.41 -26.09 -5.84
N GLU A 197 24.00 -25.21 -6.76
CA GLU A 197 24.53 -23.85 -6.88
C GLU A 197 24.30 -23.05 -5.58
N PHE A 198 23.07 -23.06 -5.05
CA PHE A 198 22.75 -22.37 -3.79
C PHE A 198 23.56 -22.89 -2.61
N TYR A 199 23.75 -24.21 -2.49
CA TYR A 199 24.60 -24.76 -1.43
C TYR A 199 26.06 -24.35 -1.57
N THR A 200 26.57 -24.28 -2.80
CA THR A 200 27.93 -23.82 -3.07
C THR A 200 28.10 -22.36 -2.68
N LYS A 201 27.17 -21.49 -3.09
CA LYS A 201 27.16 -20.07 -2.73
C LYS A 201 27.09 -19.89 -1.21
N ARG A 202 26.19 -20.60 -0.53
CA ARG A 202 26.08 -20.60 0.94
C ARG A 202 27.39 -21.00 1.62
N ASN A 203 28.03 -22.08 1.17
CA ASN A 203 29.28 -22.53 1.79
C ASN A 203 30.40 -21.50 1.63
N ARG A 204 30.54 -20.89 0.44
CA ARG A 204 31.49 -19.80 0.21
C ARG A 204 31.23 -18.59 1.12
N MET A 205 29.97 -18.22 1.34
CA MET A 205 29.63 -17.15 2.28
C MET A 205 29.99 -17.50 3.73
N ASN A 206 29.75 -18.75 4.16
CA ASN A 206 30.16 -19.23 5.48
C ASN A 206 31.69 -19.25 5.66
N GLU A 207 32.45 -19.33 4.56
CA GLU A 207 33.91 -19.26 4.53
C GLU A 207 34.44 -17.82 4.44
N GLY A 208 33.55 -16.82 4.38
CA GLY A 208 33.89 -15.39 4.43
C GLY A 208 33.82 -14.65 3.10
N ALA A 209 33.34 -15.28 2.02
CA ALA A 209 33.06 -14.57 0.77
C ALA A 209 31.87 -13.61 0.93
N SER A 210 31.99 -12.39 0.39
CA SER A 210 30.91 -11.42 0.29
C SER A 210 29.84 -11.85 -0.72
N LEU A 211 28.64 -11.28 -0.60
CA LEU A 211 27.53 -11.56 -1.51
C LEU A 211 27.87 -11.26 -2.98
N ALA A 212 28.57 -10.14 -3.22
CA ALA A 212 29.02 -9.75 -4.56
C ALA A 212 29.96 -10.82 -5.18
N GLU A 213 30.86 -11.40 -4.38
CA GLU A 213 31.80 -12.43 -4.83
C GLU A 213 31.14 -13.79 -5.12
N VAL A 214 29.96 -14.07 -4.54
CA VAL A 214 29.21 -15.30 -4.81
C VAL A 214 28.12 -15.13 -5.86
N ASN A 215 27.62 -13.91 -6.11
CA ASN A 215 26.50 -13.65 -7.03
C ASN A 215 26.89 -13.03 -8.38
N GLY A 216 28.09 -12.47 -8.53
CA GLY A 216 28.51 -11.80 -9.77
C GLY A 216 27.86 -10.42 -9.97
N ASP A 217 27.69 -9.99 -11.23
CA ASP A 217 27.18 -8.65 -11.62
C ASP A 217 25.64 -8.55 -11.59
N ILE A 218 25.00 -8.80 -10.45
CA ILE A 218 23.55 -8.66 -10.32
C ILE A 218 23.19 -7.58 -9.29
N GLU A 219 22.27 -6.71 -9.70
CA GLU A 219 21.64 -5.64 -8.93
C GLU A 219 21.04 -6.19 -7.62
N VAL A 220 21.54 -5.67 -6.50
CA VAL A 220 21.12 -6.08 -5.16
C VAL A 220 20.04 -5.11 -4.71
N SER A 221 18.78 -5.56 -4.66
CA SER A 221 17.70 -4.74 -4.11
C SER A 221 17.63 -4.93 -2.59
N PRO A 222 17.82 -3.87 -1.78
CA PRO A 222 17.70 -3.97 -0.33
C PRO A 222 16.24 -4.27 0.05
N ILE A 223 16.06 -5.28 0.90
CA ILE A 223 14.76 -5.57 1.53
C ILE A 223 14.89 -5.25 3.02
N PHE A 224 14.06 -4.33 3.50
CA PHE A 224 14.00 -3.97 4.91
C PHE A 224 12.89 -4.77 5.59
N VAL A 225 13.25 -5.56 6.61
CA VAL A 225 12.28 -6.27 7.46
C VAL A 225 12.29 -5.64 8.84
N SER A 226 11.10 -5.23 9.29
CA SER A 226 10.91 -4.72 10.65
C SER A 226 11.14 -5.83 11.66
N VAL A 227 12.04 -5.60 12.61
CA VAL A 227 12.38 -6.58 13.65
C VAL A 227 11.41 -6.54 14.82
N ASN A 228 10.58 -5.49 14.91
CA ASN A 228 9.65 -5.24 16.02
C ASN A 228 8.19 -5.65 15.73
N SER A 229 7.91 -6.50 14.73
CA SER A 229 6.54 -6.94 14.40
C SER A 229 5.94 -7.98 15.37
N SER A 230 6.49 -8.12 16.59
CA SER A 230 5.97 -9.03 17.60
C SER A 230 6.27 -8.53 19.02
N ALA A 231 5.32 -7.77 19.58
CA ALA A 231 5.03 -7.68 21.01
C ALA A 231 3.59 -7.23 21.23
#